data_AF-A0A377ZET8-F1
#
_entry.id   AF-A0A377ZET8-F1
#
_cell.length_a   1.000
_cell.length_b   1.000
_cell.length_c   1.000
_cell.angle_alpha   90.00
_cell.angle_beta   90.00
_cell.angle_gamma   90.00
#
_symmetry.space_group_name_H-M   'P 1'
#
loop_
_entity.id
_entity.type
_entity.pdbx_description
1 polymer ?
#
loop_
_entity_poly.entity_id
_entity_poly.type
_entity_poly.pdbx_seq_one_letter_code
_entity_poly.pdbx_strand_id
1 'polypeptide(L)'
;MVIIFFSAPVFTPILTGVMLDVCPIHIGDNCMLAPGVHIYTATHPLDADARNSGQEYGKPVTIGHNVWIGGSGSDQSRRDHWR
;
A
#
# COMPACT_ATOMS: atom_id res chain seq x y z
N MET A 1 -11.45 11.99 0.51
CA MET A 1 -10.70 11.74 -0.73
C MET A 1 -9.25 11.59 -0.33
N VAL A 2 -8.77 10.34 -0.23
CA VAL A 2 -7.36 10.08 0.03
C VAL A 2 -6.65 10.02 -1.33
N ILE A 3 -5.39 10.41 -1.34
CA ILE A 3 -4.63 10.74 -2.57
C ILE A 3 -3.47 9.76 -2.66
N ILE A 4 -3.38 9.06 -3.79
CA ILE A 4 -2.22 8.26 -4.18
C ILE A 4 -1.29 9.18 -4.98
N PHE A 5 -0.06 9.36 -4.51
CA PHE A 5 0.93 10.20 -5.19
C PHE A 5 1.92 9.33 -5.98
N PHE A 6 1.95 9.54 -7.30
CA PHE A 6 2.93 8.96 -8.21
C PHE A 6 3.88 10.05 -8.71
N SER A 7 5.19 9.85 -8.62
CA SER A 7 6.16 10.89 -9.01
C SER A 7 6.56 10.90 -10.50
N ALA A 8 6.55 9.77 -11.22
CA ALA A 8 6.69 9.59 -12.70
C ALA A 8 7.12 8.13 -13.02
N PRO A 9 7.15 7.71 -14.31
CA PRO A 9 6.36 6.58 -14.79
C PRO A 9 6.44 5.36 -13.86
N VAL A 10 5.32 5.04 -13.21
CA VAL A 10 5.15 3.75 -12.53
C VAL A 10 4.69 2.74 -13.57
N PHE A 11 5.49 1.70 -13.78
CA PHE A 11 5.16 0.64 -14.71
C PHE A 11 4.32 -0.41 -13.98
N THR A 12 3.01 -0.39 -14.23
CA THR A 12 2.04 -1.34 -13.68
C THR A 12 1.50 -2.28 -14.78
N PRO A 13 2.30 -3.23 -15.28
CA PRO A 13 1.82 -4.17 -16.28
C PRO A 13 0.79 -5.11 -15.63
N ILE A 14 -0.48 -4.97 -16.05
CA ILE A 14 -1.67 -5.78 -15.69
C ILE A 14 -2.29 -5.38 -14.33
N LEU A 15 -3.43 -4.69 -14.44
CA LEU A 15 -4.20 -3.97 -13.41
C LEU A 15 -4.88 -4.84 -12.31
N THR A 16 -4.34 -6.00 -11.94
CA THR A 16 -4.97 -6.83 -10.89
C THR A 16 -4.36 -6.52 -9.53
N GLY A 17 -4.46 -5.28 -9.04
CA GLY A 17 -3.95 -4.85 -7.74
C GLY A 17 -4.94 -3.95 -6.99
N VAL A 18 -4.86 -3.91 -5.65
CA VAL A 18 -5.77 -3.12 -4.79
C VAL A 18 -4.96 -2.19 -3.89
N MET A 19 -5.33 -0.92 -3.84
CA MET A 19 -4.75 0.06 -2.92
C MET A 19 -5.86 0.54 -1.97
N LEU A 20 -5.73 0.27 -0.67
CA LEU A 20 -6.60 0.84 0.36
C LEU A 20 -5.88 2.02 1.02
N ASP A 21 -6.30 3.21 0.65
CA ASP A 21 -5.71 4.49 1.02
C ASP A 21 -6.59 5.17 2.09
N VAL A 22 -6.52 4.71 3.35
CA VAL A 22 -7.01 5.48 4.51
C VAL A 22 -5.96 6.54 4.93
N CYS A 23 -4.68 6.28 4.66
CA CYS A 23 -3.57 7.22 4.79
C CYS A 23 -2.83 7.39 3.46
N PRO A 24 -1.99 8.44 3.32
CA PRO A 24 -1.23 8.68 2.10
C PRO A 24 -0.36 7.51 1.67
N ILE A 25 -0.36 7.23 0.36
CA ILE A 25 0.55 6.29 -0.30
C ILE A 25 1.44 7.10 -1.23
N HIS A 26 2.75 7.05 -0.98
CA HIS A 26 3.77 7.71 -1.80
C HIS A 26 4.57 6.65 -2.55
N ILE A 27 4.63 6.77 -3.89
CA ILE A 27 5.39 5.87 -4.75
C ILE A 27 6.38 6.70 -5.55
N GLY A 28 7.67 6.43 -5.36
CA GLY A 28 8.76 7.06 -6.07
C GLY A 28 8.88 6.62 -7.54
N ASP A 29 9.89 7.16 -8.21
CA ASP A 29 10.10 6.96 -9.65
C ASP A 29 10.60 5.55 -9.98
N ASN A 30 10.28 5.09 -11.19
CA ASN A 30 10.74 3.81 -11.74
C ASN A 30 10.36 2.60 -10.86
N CYS A 31 9.19 2.68 -10.22
CA CYS A 31 8.64 1.55 -9.49
C CYS A 31 7.90 0.59 -10.44
N MET A 32 8.10 -0.71 -10.22
CA MET A 32 7.41 -1.78 -10.93
C MET A 32 6.54 -2.56 -9.95
N LEU A 33 5.23 -2.58 -10.19
CA LEU A 33 4.28 -3.37 -9.41
C LEU A 33 3.82 -4.55 -10.26
N ALA A 34 4.10 -5.76 -9.80
CA ALA A 34 3.63 -6.96 -10.46
C ALA A 34 2.11 -7.16 -10.28
N PRO A 35 1.48 -8.03 -11.09
CA PRO A 35 0.08 -8.38 -10.91
C PRO A 35 -0.17 -9.00 -9.52
N GLY A 36 -1.26 -8.61 -8.86
CA GLY A 36 -1.63 -9.10 -7.52
C GLY A 36 -1.05 -8.30 -6.35
N VAL A 37 -0.36 -7.17 -6.62
CA VAL A 37 0.17 -6.30 -5.56
C VAL A 37 -0.97 -5.56 -4.86
N HIS A 38 -1.05 -5.75 -3.55
CA HIS A 38 -2.02 -5.09 -2.69
C HIS A 38 -1.29 -4.19 -1.69
N ILE A 39 -1.66 -2.91 -1.63
CA ILE A 39 -1.08 -1.93 -0.70
C ILE A 39 -2.18 -1.48 0.25
N TYR A 40 -2.00 -1.70 1.54
CA TYR A 40 -3.00 -1.37 2.55
C TYR A 40 -2.43 -0.43 3.59
N THR A 41 -3.04 0.76 3.69
CA THR A 41 -2.78 1.69 4.78
C THR A 41 -3.77 1.50 5.92
N ALA A 42 -4.95 0.95 5.64
CA ALA A 42 -6.01 0.68 6.62
C ALA A 42 -5.70 -0.56 7.48
N THR A 43 -6.04 -0.49 8.76
CA THR A 43 -5.91 -1.61 9.71
C THR A 43 -6.85 -1.41 10.90
N HIS A 44 -7.11 -2.49 11.64
CA HIS A 44 -8.01 -2.52 12.78
C HIS A 44 -7.29 -2.96 14.06
N PRO A 45 -7.80 -2.54 15.24
CA PRO A 45 -7.29 -3.03 16.52
C PRO A 45 -7.25 -4.56 16.58
N LEU A 46 -6.19 -5.08 17.21
CA LEU A 46 -6.06 -6.50 17.47
C LEU A 46 -7.11 -6.99 18.47
N ASP A 47 -7.40 -6.15 19.47
CA ASP A 47 -8.47 -6.38 20.44
C ASP A 47 -9.83 -6.45 19.72
N ALA A 48 -10.59 -7.49 20.02
CA ALA A 48 -11.88 -7.76 19.41
C ALA A 48 -12.93 -6.69 19.78
N ASP A 49 -12.93 -6.21 21.02
CA ASP A 49 -13.91 -5.22 21.48
C ASP A 49 -13.66 -3.87 20.80
N ALA A 50 -12.38 -3.46 20.71
CA ALA A 50 -11.98 -2.25 20.02
C ALA A 50 -12.18 -2.33 18.49
N ARG A 51 -11.98 -3.51 17.87
CA ARG A 51 -12.29 -3.70 16.44
C ARG A 51 -13.79 -3.60 16.16
N ASN A 52 -14.62 -4.16 17.04
CA ASN A 52 -16.07 -4.17 16.89
C ASN A 52 -16.73 -2.82 17.20
N SER A 53 -16.00 -1.89 17.85
CA SER A 53 -16.48 -0.53 18.08
C SER A 53 -16.51 0.34 16.82
N GLY A 54 -16.05 -0.19 15.67
CA GLY A 54 -15.93 0.55 14.41
C GLY A 54 -14.72 1.49 14.36
N GLN A 55 -13.78 1.36 15.30
CA GLN A 55 -12.53 2.11 15.25
C GLN A 55 -11.56 1.50 14.23
N GLU A 56 -11.01 2.36 13.38
CA GLU A 56 -10.02 2.02 12.37
C GLU A 56 -8.83 2.95 12.52
N TYR A 57 -7.64 2.48 12.17
CA TYR A 57 -6.46 3.34 12.07
C TYR A 57 -5.76 3.10 10.75
N GLY A 58 -5.05 4.13 10.30
CA GLY A 58 -4.24 4.07 9.11
C GLY A 58 -2.76 4.30 9.43
N LYS A 59 -1.88 3.68 8.65
CA LYS A 59 -0.45 4.04 8.61
C LYS A 59 -0.08 4.39 7.18
N PRO A 60 0.59 5.53 6.93
CA PRO A 60 1.02 5.90 5.59
C PRO A 60 2.04 4.89 5.07
N VAL A 61 2.08 4.70 3.75
CA VAL A 61 3.05 3.82 3.07
C VAL A 61 3.91 4.65 2.14
N THR A 62 5.23 4.46 2.21
CA THR A 62 6.18 5.10 1.30
C THR A 62 7.04 4.05 0.60
N ILE A 63 6.98 4.06 -0.73
CA ILE A 63 7.83 3.27 -1.63
C ILE A 63 8.83 4.24 -2.25
N GLY A 64 10.12 3.92 -2.13
CA GLY A 64 11.23 4.70 -2.68
C GLY A 64 11.31 4.67 -4.21
N HIS A 65 12.49 4.95 -4.76
CA HIS A 65 12.73 4.93 -6.20
C HIS A 65 13.34 3.59 -6.64
N ASN A 66 13.08 3.16 -7.88
CA ASN A 66 13.63 1.92 -8.47
C ASN A 66 13.23 0.63 -7.74
N VAL A 67 12.05 0.61 -7.12
CA VAL A 67 11.56 -0.56 -6.37
C VAL A 67 10.78 -1.50 -7.29
N TRP A 68 11.07 -2.80 -7.20
CA TRP A 68 10.24 -3.84 -7.82
C TRP A 68 9.52 -4.67 -6.75
N ILE A 69 8.19 -4.59 -6.74
CA ILE A 69 7.33 -5.41 -5.87
C ILE A 69 6.84 -6.61 -6.69
N GLY A 70 7.37 -7.79 -6.36
CA GLY A 70 7.05 -9.06 -7.00
C GLY A 70 5.60 -9.52 -6.77
N GLY A 71 5.06 -10.28 -7.72
CA GLY A 71 3.66 -10.70 -7.75
C GLY A 71 3.47 -12.00 -6.98
N SER A 72 3.06 -11.89 -5.72
CA SER A 72 2.53 -12.98 -4.92
C SER A 72 1.93 -12.40 -3.63
N GLY A 73 0.61 -12.21 -3.61
CA GLY A 73 -0.26 -12.18 -2.44
C GLY A 73 0.20 -11.38 -1.21
N SER A 74 -0.39 -10.20 -1.03
CA SER A 74 -0.48 -9.49 0.26
C SER A 74 0.85 -9.36 1.02
N ASP A 75 1.84 -8.62 0.49
CA ASP A 75 2.91 -8.11 1.36
C ASP A 75 2.35 -6.92 2.16
N GLN A 76 1.56 -7.28 3.17
CA GLN A 76 0.88 -6.40 4.12
C GLN A 76 1.91 -5.77 5.05
N SER A 77 1.99 -4.43 5.03
CA SER A 77 2.24 -3.56 6.20
C SER A 77 3.45 -3.83 7.10
N ARG A 78 4.36 -4.74 6.74
CA ARG A 78 5.54 -5.12 7.54
C ARG A 78 6.84 -4.54 7.00
N ARG A 79 6.77 -3.90 5.84
CA ARG A 79 7.84 -3.07 5.28
C ARG A 79 7.26 -1.67 5.05
N ASP A 80 7.18 -0.90 6.13
CA ASP A 80 6.73 0.50 6.08
C ASP A 80 7.63 1.36 5.17
N HIS A 81 8.84 0.87 4.88
CA HIS A 81 9.83 1.51 4.02
C HIS A 81 10.38 0.48 3.03
N TRP A 82 9.99 0.61 1.77
CA TRP A 82 10.63 -0.08 0.67
C TRP A 82 11.77 0.80 0.15
N ARG A 83 13.01 0.35 0.37
CA ARG A 83 14.22 0.98 -0.15
C ARG A 83 14.58 0.41 -1.52
#